data_AF-A0A2P5HNJ3-F1
#
_entry.id   AF-A0A2P5HNJ3-F1
#
_cell.length_a   1.000
_cell.length_b   1.000
_cell.length_c   1.000
_cell.angle_alpha   90.00
_cell.angle_beta   90.00
_cell.angle_gamma   90.00
#
_symmetry.space_group_name_H-M   'P 1'
#
loop_
_entity.id
_entity.type
_entity.pdbx_description
1 polymer ?
#
loop_
_entity_poly.entity_id
_entity_poly.type
_entity_poly.pdbx_seq_one_letter_code
_entity_poly.pdbx_strand_id
1 'polypeptide(L)'
;MGNPRQGPMLERARWFDPKKRNKNYDDFGDAYDDSKYHELAAKWNKDTKDGQDYLRFVKQASKTQWIHLRLLADFMQIGKIPREWNDEELSMPSKESVKICVLEYFQNDRQPEVVRYIETAHSSKPGSETKNLEAQFEAQVNNEASFRLYVVEDLSKDVIELLGTKLGIEPDFFRAHIVDYAWYNIRDRWRDNQPLELVRRRRDWWQIRYVAARYFEDEEALNDAAREAKENFNILRRPDNDKSRGWWDISGPASTGDRYKSAAVALTRSRATFWLKPTVAENDTAIGVLLLDPTVSNGFPLWRGHGNFHPVPWPSTVQDKPAEWPSWTSPSHEDSAKRSFFEDFVYWARQPGLSALGLEHAPKEQVPVLVLLNLVGSEWLIMCEYIKTRLNQIDMETIDPSHLSDKKLIDTTLEKLHIWRRLIPLYREMVSETLQHFFSFSLSKLNKAQPEDPSGQPSTAGCPHCPQAAATLEMWDIRAYEEDYKLVLARLEEYQSRIDRLTSVVTAVMAVEDTRRAIMDARNIGFLTWLATFFIPFGVFSGI
;
A
#
# COMPACT_ATOMS: atom_id res chain seq x y z
N MET A 1 -36.92 37.44 17.87
CA MET A 1 -36.37 36.37 18.74
C MET A 1 -35.70 35.35 17.84
N GLY A 2 -34.42 35.58 17.50
CA GLY A 2 -33.61 34.65 16.71
C GLY A 2 -32.76 33.83 17.66
N ASN A 3 -32.79 32.51 17.51
CA ASN A 3 -32.05 31.56 18.34
C ASN A 3 -30.61 31.42 17.77
N PRO A 4 -29.56 31.90 18.46
CA PRO A 4 -28.19 31.82 17.96
C PRO A 4 -27.46 30.75 18.77
N ARG A 5 -27.54 29.47 18.38
CA ARG A 5 -26.71 28.38 18.94
C ARG A 5 -26.89 27.05 18.18
N GLN A 6 -26.61 27.07 16.89
CA GLN A 6 -26.25 25.84 16.15
C GLN A 6 -25.07 26.17 15.23
N GLY A 7 -23.92 26.49 15.83
CA GLY A 7 -22.63 26.35 15.14
C GLY A 7 -22.25 24.86 15.10
N PRO A 8 -21.56 24.38 14.06
CA PRO A 8 -21.41 22.95 13.82
C PRO A 8 -20.53 22.31 14.91
N MET A 9 -21.12 21.35 15.62
CA MET A 9 -20.49 20.51 16.66
C MET A 9 -19.20 19.79 16.21
N LEU A 10 -18.92 19.77 14.90
CA LEU A 10 -17.83 19.06 14.24
C LEU A 10 -16.47 19.78 14.28
N GLU A 11 -16.41 21.10 14.44
CA GLU A 11 -15.13 21.83 14.48
C GLU A 11 -14.34 21.61 15.79
N ARG A 12 -14.96 21.01 16.81
CA ARG A 12 -14.33 20.74 18.12
C ARG A 12 -13.79 19.33 18.30
N ALA A 13 -13.95 18.43 17.33
CA ALA A 13 -13.39 17.09 17.42
C ALA A 13 -11.89 17.14 17.09
N ARG A 14 -11.01 17.19 18.10
CA ARG A 14 -9.53 17.20 17.94
C ARG A 14 -8.99 16.04 17.08
N TRP A 15 -9.72 14.94 17.00
CA TRP A 15 -9.39 13.73 16.23
C TRP A 15 -9.86 13.77 14.76
N PHE A 16 -10.70 14.74 14.40
CA PHE A 16 -11.22 14.92 13.04
C PHE A 16 -10.59 16.16 12.43
N ASP A 17 -9.70 15.98 11.45
CA ASP A 17 -9.21 17.09 10.65
C ASP A 17 -10.25 17.42 9.57
N PRO A 18 -10.97 18.56 9.67
CA PRO A 18 -11.99 18.94 8.69
C PRO A 18 -11.40 19.20 7.30
N LYS A 19 -10.08 19.42 7.21
CA LYS A 19 -9.36 19.56 5.93
C LYS A 19 -9.15 18.21 5.24
N LYS A 20 -9.21 17.09 5.97
CA LYS A 20 -9.15 15.72 5.43
C LYS A 20 -10.53 15.16 5.05
N ARG A 21 -11.62 15.85 5.39
CA ARG A 21 -12.95 15.55 4.84
C ARG A 21 -12.87 15.66 3.32
N ASN A 22 -13.39 14.69 2.58
CA ASN A 22 -13.75 14.93 1.18
C ASN A 22 -14.80 16.06 1.22
N LYS A 23 -14.37 17.30 1.08
CA LYS A 23 -15.23 18.49 0.98
C LYS A 23 -16.05 18.49 -0.32
N ASN A 24 -15.77 17.50 -1.15
CA ASN A 24 -16.07 17.40 -2.56
C ASN A 24 -17.50 16.91 -2.88
N TYR A 25 -18.43 16.71 -1.94
CA TYR A 25 -19.80 16.32 -2.36
C TYR A 25 -20.62 17.52 -2.82
N ASP A 26 -20.37 18.70 -2.23
CA ASP A 26 -21.04 19.92 -2.66
C ASP A 26 -20.53 20.36 -4.03
N ASP A 27 -19.26 20.06 -4.33
CA ASP A 27 -18.63 20.34 -5.61
C ASP A 27 -18.93 19.21 -6.63
N PHE A 28 -18.61 17.95 -6.33
CA PHE A 28 -18.63 16.80 -7.26
C PHE A 28 -19.95 16.01 -7.33
N GLY A 29 -20.93 16.38 -6.49
CA GLY A 29 -22.13 15.57 -6.27
C GLY A 29 -21.85 14.31 -5.45
N ASP A 30 -22.90 13.56 -5.15
CA ASP A 30 -22.79 12.28 -4.43
C ASP A 30 -23.21 11.09 -5.29
N ALA A 31 -23.12 9.89 -4.73
CA ALA A 31 -23.48 8.63 -5.39
C ALA A 31 -24.96 8.53 -5.80
N TYR A 32 -25.85 9.37 -5.27
CA TYR A 32 -27.30 9.29 -5.46
C TYR A 32 -27.84 10.42 -6.34
N ASP A 33 -27.02 11.45 -6.63
CA ASP A 33 -27.36 12.57 -7.49
C ASP A 33 -26.26 12.85 -8.52
N ASP A 34 -26.61 12.59 -9.78
CA ASP A 34 -25.73 12.75 -10.94
C ASP A 34 -25.77 14.17 -11.56
N SER A 35 -26.66 15.06 -11.11
CA SER A 35 -26.83 16.40 -11.70
C SER A 35 -25.54 17.24 -11.65
N LYS A 36 -25.00 17.45 -10.45
CA LYS A 36 -23.74 18.17 -10.21
C LYS A 36 -22.54 17.55 -10.92
N TYR A 37 -22.53 16.22 -11.01
CA TYR A 37 -21.48 15.52 -11.70
C TYR A 37 -21.51 15.78 -13.20
N HIS A 38 -22.69 15.76 -13.82
CA HIS A 38 -22.79 16.04 -15.24
C HIS A 38 -22.37 17.47 -15.57
N GLU A 39 -22.69 18.44 -14.71
CA GLU A 39 -22.23 19.82 -14.84
C GLU A 39 -20.70 19.93 -14.79
N LEU A 40 -20.06 19.25 -13.83
CA LEU A 40 -18.60 19.25 -13.72
C LEU A 40 -17.93 18.44 -14.81
N ALA A 41 -18.43 17.25 -15.10
CA ALA A 41 -17.90 16.38 -16.13
C ALA A 41 -17.90 17.11 -17.48
N ALA A 42 -18.91 17.92 -17.78
CA ALA A 42 -18.94 18.74 -18.99
C ALA A 42 -17.69 19.65 -19.15
N LYS A 43 -17.00 20.05 -18.07
CA LYS A 43 -15.78 20.86 -18.13
C LYS A 43 -14.59 20.11 -18.72
N TRP A 44 -14.43 18.82 -18.42
CA TRP A 44 -13.29 17.99 -18.87
C TRP A 44 -13.64 16.96 -19.92
N ASN A 45 -14.93 16.67 -20.12
CA ASN A 45 -15.46 15.70 -21.07
C ASN A 45 -15.45 16.27 -22.49
N LYS A 46 -14.22 16.48 -22.99
CA LYS A 46 -13.94 16.91 -24.36
C LYS A 46 -14.15 15.74 -25.33
N ASP A 47 -14.40 16.07 -26.60
CA ASP A 47 -14.49 15.07 -27.65
C ASP A 47 -13.21 14.22 -27.68
N THR A 48 -13.40 12.91 -27.76
CA THR A 48 -12.30 11.93 -27.77
C THR A 48 -11.57 12.09 -29.10
N LYS A 49 -10.27 12.35 -29.06
CA LYS A 49 -9.46 12.50 -30.27
C LYS A 49 -9.28 11.13 -30.96
N ASP A 50 -8.88 11.15 -32.23
CA ASP A 50 -8.46 9.94 -32.95
C ASP A 50 -7.32 9.24 -32.18
N GLY A 51 -7.45 7.92 -31.95
CA GLY A 51 -6.49 7.11 -31.18
C GLY A 51 -6.83 6.89 -29.69
N GLN A 52 -8.05 7.22 -29.25
CA GLN A 52 -8.54 6.98 -27.88
C GLN A 52 -9.73 5.99 -27.87
N ASP A 53 -9.55 4.83 -28.48
CA ASP A 53 -10.59 3.83 -28.67
C ASP A 53 -10.97 3.11 -27.36
N TYR A 54 -9.98 2.82 -26.51
CA TYR A 54 -10.21 2.22 -25.21
C TYR A 54 -10.91 3.18 -24.26
N LEU A 55 -10.50 4.45 -24.21
CA LEU A 55 -11.23 5.49 -23.47
C LEU A 55 -12.68 5.62 -23.95
N ARG A 56 -12.92 5.59 -25.26
CA ARG A 56 -14.29 5.63 -25.81
C ARG A 56 -15.12 4.44 -25.32
N PHE A 57 -14.55 3.24 -25.34
CA PHE A 57 -15.17 2.03 -24.81
C PHE A 57 -15.50 2.17 -23.31
N VAL A 58 -14.54 2.58 -22.49
CA VAL A 58 -14.73 2.73 -21.03
C VAL A 58 -15.79 3.80 -20.72
N LYS A 59 -15.82 4.92 -21.46
CA LYS A 59 -16.86 5.97 -21.33
C LYS A 59 -18.25 5.44 -21.69
N GLN A 60 -18.36 4.60 -22.71
CA GLN A 60 -19.64 4.01 -23.10
C GLN A 60 -20.11 2.99 -22.06
N ALA A 61 -19.21 2.15 -21.55
CA ALA A 61 -19.52 1.20 -20.48
C ALA A 61 -19.97 1.91 -19.20
N SER A 62 -19.31 3.01 -18.83
CA SER A 62 -19.59 3.75 -17.59
C SER A 62 -20.89 4.58 -17.60
N LYS A 63 -21.41 4.90 -18.78
CA LYS A 63 -22.72 5.55 -18.97
C LYS A 63 -23.90 4.59 -18.87
N THR A 64 -23.66 3.28 -19.03
CA THR A 64 -24.72 2.26 -19.04
C THR A 64 -24.83 1.59 -17.68
N GLN A 65 -24.38 0.34 -17.54
CA GLN A 65 -24.55 -0.48 -16.33
C GLN A 65 -23.31 -0.51 -15.43
N TRP A 66 -22.14 -0.12 -15.93
CA TRP A 66 -20.86 -0.21 -15.20
C TRP A 66 -20.47 1.16 -14.62
N ILE A 67 -21.35 1.75 -13.81
CA ILE A 67 -21.17 3.08 -13.21
C ILE A 67 -19.83 3.19 -12.45
N HIS A 68 -19.37 2.10 -11.86
CA HIS A 68 -18.09 2.06 -11.16
C HIS A 68 -16.91 2.43 -12.07
N LEU A 69 -16.98 2.15 -13.38
CA LEU A 69 -15.93 2.53 -14.34
C LEU A 69 -15.82 4.03 -14.59
N ARG A 70 -16.75 4.87 -14.11
CA ARG A 70 -16.66 6.33 -14.27
C ARG A 70 -15.37 6.92 -13.71
N LEU A 71 -14.89 6.42 -12.56
CA LEU A 71 -13.61 6.86 -12.00
C LEU A 71 -12.45 6.66 -12.98
N LEU A 72 -12.42 5.51 -13.66
CA LEU A 72 -11.38 5.21 -14.64
C LEU A 72 -11.54 6.09 -15.88
N ALA A 73 -12.77 6.27 -16.37
CA ALA A 73 -13.06 7.14 -17.52
C ALA A 73 -12.65 8.59 -17.28
N ASP A 74 -12.89 9.11 -16.06
CA ASP A 74 -12.49 10.46 -15.66
C ASP A 74 -10.97 10.54 -15.47
N PHE A 75 -10.35 9.55 -14.83
CA PHE A 75 -8.89 9.47 -14.68
C PHE A 75 -8.19 9.46 -16.04
N MET A 76 -8.67 8.70 -17.02
CA MET A 76 -8.10 8.67 -18.36
C MET A 76 -8.28 9.99 -19.14
N GLN A 77 -9.27 10.82 -18.78
CA GLN A 77 -9.45 12.14 -19.39
C GLN A 77 -8.57 13.20 -18.75
N ILE A 78 -8.47 13.18 -17.43
CA ILE A 78 -7.81 14.23 -16.63
C ILE A 78 -6.33 13.90 -16.39
N GLY A 79 -6.00 12.61 -16.24
CA GLY A 79 -4.68 12.11 -15.85
C GLY A 79 -4.41 12.14 -14.34
N LYS A 80 -5.40 12.52 -13.52
CA LYS A 80 -5.27 12.69 -12.06
C LYS A 80 -6.48 12.13 -11.31
N ILE A 81 -6.30 11.88 -10.02
CA ILE A 81 -7.35 11.37 -9.13
C ILE A 81 -8.34 12.47 -8.66
N PRO A 82 -9.57 12.12 -8.23
CA PRO A 82 -10.64 13.09 -7.96
C PRO A 82 -10.36 14.20 -6.94
N ARG A 83 -9.41 14.01 -6.02
CA ARG A 83 -9.09 15.01 -5.00
C ARG A 83 -8.31 16.21 -5.55
N GLU A 84 -7.84 16.13 -6.79
CA GLU A 84 -7.03 17.16 -7.47
C GLU A 84 -7.80 17.78 -8.64
N TRP A 85 -9.10 17.53 -8.74
CA TRP A 85 -9.94 18.07 -9.82
C TRP A 85 -10.47 19.48 -9.49
N ASN A 86 -9.59 20.37 -9.05
CA ASN A 86 -9.94 21.78 -8.84
C ASN A 86 -9.74 22.58 -10.14
N ASP A 87 -10.53 23.63 -10.36
CA ASP A 87 -10.52 24.43 -11.61
C ASP A 87 -9.13 25.01 -11.95
N GLU A 88 -8.29 25.32 -10.95
CA GLU A 88 -6.90 25.77 -11.14
C GLU A 88 -5.92 24.62 -11.50
N GLU A 89 -6.10 23.44 -10.91
CA GLU A 89 -5.22 22.26 -11.08
C GLU A 89 -5.49 21.49 -12.39
N LEU A 90 -6.70 21.64 -12.96
CA LEU A 90 -7.09 21.11 -14.28
C LEU A 90 -6.38 21.81 -15.46
N SER A 91 -5.79 22.99 -15.22
CA SER A 91 -5.04 23.75 -16.24
C SER A 91 -3.56 23.36 -16.33
N MET A 92 -3.04 22.67 -15.31
CA MET A 92 -1.64 22.24 -15.26
C MET A 92 -1.48 20.93 -16.03
N PRO A 93 -0.52 20.80 -16.96
CA PRO A 93 -0.25 19.53 -17.62
C PRO A 93 0.06 18.47 -16.57
N SER A 94 -0.62 17.32 -16.66
CA SER A 94 -0.27 16.16 -15.84
C SER A 94 1.18 15.79 -16.16
N LYS A 95 2.01 15.63 -15.13
CA LYS A 95 3.39 15.17 -15.30
C LYS A 95 3.33 13.65 -15.45
N GLU A 96 3.29 13.16 -16.68
CA GLU A 96 3.11 11.74 -17.00
C GLU A 96 4.44 10.97 -16.94
N SER A 97 5.13 11.01 -15.79
CA SER A 97 6.29 10.14 -15.58
C SER A 97 5.84 8.73 -15.23
N VAL A 98 6.17 7.77 -16.09
CA VAL A 98 5.88 6.35 -15.93
C VAL A 98 7.16 5.59 -16.27
N LYS A 99 7.44 4.52 -15.51
CA LYS A 99 8.51 3.58 -15.87
C LYS A 99 7.91 2.28 -16.39
N ILE A 100 8.40 1.82 -17.53
CA ILE A 100 7.95 0.58 -18.17
C ILE A 100 9.18 -0.29 -18.43
N CYS A 101 9.17 -1.51 -17.91
CA CYS A 101 10.18 -2.52 -18.20
C CYS A 101 9.52 -3.71 -18.89
N VAL A 102 10.14 -4.20 -19.97
CA VAL A 102 9.72 -5.43 -20.65
C VAL A 102 10.75 -6.52 -20.35
N LEU A 103 10.30 -7.56 -19.66
CA LEU A 103 11.08 -8.75 -19.34
C LEU A 103 10.66 -9.91 -20.23
N GLU A 104 11.61 -10.54 -20.88
CA GLU A 104 11.38 -11.75 -21.67
C GLU A 104 12.05 -12.96 -21.01
N TYR A 105 11.26 -14.02 -20.85
CA TYR A 105 11.68 -15.29 -20.27
C TYR A 105 11.73 -16.35 -21.38
N PHE A 106 12.83 -17.09 -21.43
CA PHE A 106 13.13 -18.08 -22.47
C PHE A 106 13.04 -19.51 -21.91
N GLN A 107 12.76 -20.49 -22.78
CA GLN A 107 12.70 -21.90 -22.37
C GLN A 107 14.06 -22.49 -22.00
N ASN A 108 15.17 -21.97 -22.57
CA ASN A 108 16.50 -22.56 -22.46
C ASN A 108 17.27 -22.21 -21.17
N ASP A 109 16.58 -21.94 -20.06
CA ASP A 109 17.17 -21.51 -18.77
C ASP A 109 18.16 -20.33 -18.84
N ARG A 110 18.06 -19.54 -19.92
CA ARG A 110 18.75 -18.26 -20.05
C ARG A 110 18.21 -17.28 -19.03
N GLN A 111 19.08 -16.42 -18.49
CA GLN A 111 18.65 -15.28 -17.68
C GLN A 111 17.57 -14.48 -18.40
N PRO A 112 16.49 -14.07 -17.71
CA PRO A 112 15.50 -13.16 -18.26
C PRO A 112 16.16 -11.87 -18.73
N GLU A 113 15.83 -11.45 -19.94
CA GLU A 113 16.41 -10.24 -20.53
C GLU A 113 15.49 -9.04 -20.36
N VAL A 114 16.08 -7.92 -19.94
CA VAL A 114 15.41 -6.62 -20.04
C VAL A 114 15.54 -6.19 -21.48
N VAL A 115 14.51 -6.47 -22.25
CA VAL A 115 14.45 -6.09 -23.66
C VAL A 115 14.22 -4.59 -23.80
N ARG A 116 13.52 -4.00 -22.82
CA ARG A 116 13.25 -2.57 -22.84
C ARG A 116 13.09 -1.97 -21.46
N TYR A 117 13.57 -0.74 -21.34
CA TYR A 117 13.34 0.15 -20.22
C TYR A 117 12.94 1.51 -20.80
N ILE A 118 11.72 1.96 -20.49
CA ILE A 118 11.19 3.26 -20.90
C ILE A 118 10.95 4.04 -19.62
N GLU A 119 11.53 5.24 -19.55
CA GLU A 119 11.20 6.23 -18.53
C GLU A 119 10.70 7.46 -19.27
N THR A 120 9.40 7.75 -19.16
CA THR A 120 8.83 8.94 -19.80
C THR A 120 9.22 10.16 -18.97
N ALA A 121 10.20 10.93 -19.47
CA ALA A 121 10.52 12.22 -18.89
C ALA A 121 9.46 13.26 -19.27
N HIS A 122 9.26 14.25 -18.41
CA HIS A 122 8.32 15.37 -18.53
C HIS A 122 8.23 15.93 -19.96
N SER A 123 7.25 15.51 -20.75
CA SER A 123 6.99 16.10 -22.05
C SER A 123 5.74 16.99 -21.97
N SER A 124 5.87 18.17 -22.57
CA SER A 124 4.87 19.25 -22.53
C SER A 124 3.82 19.12 -23.65
N LYS A 125 3.76 18.00 -24.39
CA LYS A 125 2.84 17.83 -25.54
C LYS A 125 2.00 16.54 -25.47
N PRO A 126 0.73 16.63 -25.07
CA PRO A 126 -0.18 15.47 -25.02
C PRO A 126 -0.47 14.92 -26.44
N GLY A 127 -0.30 13.61 -26.62
CA GLY A 127 -0.68 12.87 -27.84
C GLY A 127 0.46 12.54 -28.84
N SER A 128 1.68 13.06 -28.64
CA SER A 128 2.86 12.57 -29.37
C SER A 128 3.47 11.31 -28.72
N GLU A 129 3.14 11.06 -27.45
CA GLU A 129 3.72 9.98 -26.65
C GLU A 129 3.10 8.64 -27.00
N THR A 130 1.79 8.55 -27.20
CA THR A 130 1.09 7.29 -27.54
C THR A 130 1.64 6.64 -28.82
N LYS A 131 1.89 7.41 -29.89
CA LYS A 131 2.47 6.86 -31.13
C LYS A 131 3.95 6.47 -30.98
N ASN A 132 4.71 7.21 -30.18
CA ASN A 132 6.10 6.86 -29.87
C ASN A 132 6.18 5.64 -28.95
N LEU A 133 5.28 5.53 -27.97
CA LEU A 133 5.10 4.37 -27.11
C LEU A 133 4.64 3.17 -27.94
N GLU A 134 3.67 3.30 -28.84
CA GLU A 134 3.25 2.24 -29.75
C GLU A 134 4.39 1.73 -30.63
N ALA A 135 5.10 2.65 -31.30
CA ALA A 135 6.26 2.30 -32.12
C ALA A 135 7.37 1.64 -31.30
N GLN A 136 7.57 2.10 -30.05
CA GLN A 136 8.47 1.44 -29.12
C GLN A 136 7.95 0.04 -28.81
N PHE A 137 6.71 -0.13 -28.37
CA PHE A 137 6.08 -1.43 -28.05
C PHE A 137 6.23 -2.46 -29.18
N GLU A 138 6.12 -2.06 -30.45
CA GLU A 138 6.16 -2.95 -31.61
C GLU A 138 7.58 -3.31 -32.13
N ALA A 139 8.62 -2.52 -31.82
CA ALA A 139 9.88 -2.58 -32.58
C ALA A 139 10.77 -3.82 -32.37
N GLN A 140 10.58 -4.65 -31.33
CA GLN A 140 11.47 -5.79 -31.03
C GLN A 140 10.74 -6.87 -30.22
N VAL A 141 10.07 -7.78 -30.90
CA VAL A 141 9.46 -8.98 -30.31
C VAL A 141 10.39 -10.14 -30.65
N ASN A 142 11.02 -10.77 -29.65
CA ASN A 142 11.68 -12.05 -29.88
C ASN A 142 10.63 -13.16 -29.87
N ASN A 143 10.55 -13.91 -30.97
CA ASN A 143 9.61 -15.02 -31.12
C ASN A 143 10.04 -16.27 -30.32
N GLU A 144 11.27 -16.29 -29.78
CA GLU A 144 11.77 -17.38 -28.94
C GLU A 144 11.39 -17.24 -27.45
N ALA A 145 10.76 -16.12 -27.07
CA ALA A 145 10.32 -15.90 -25.70
C ALA A 145 9.11 -16.80 -25.37
N SER A 146 9.22 -17.56 -24.27
CA SER A 146 8.10 -18.34 -23.71
C SER A 146 7.09 -17.47 -22.99
N PHE A 147 7.56 -16.45 -22.27
CA PHE A 147 6.73 -15.53 -21.51
C PHE A 147 7.29 -14.12 -21.57
N ARG A 148 6.41 -13.13 -21.79
CA ARG A 148 6.72 -11.71 -21.81
C ARG A 148 5.95 -11.00 -20.71
N LEU A 149 6.67 -10.30 -19.85
CA LEU A 149 6.10 -9.50 -18.76
C LEU A 149 6.34 -8.01 -19.00
N TYR A 150 5.25 -7.25 -19.03
CA TYR A 150 5.27 -5.79 -18.97
C TYR A 150 5.15 -5.36 -17.52
N VAL A 151 6.22 -4.81 -16.94
CA VAL A 151 6.22 -4.21 -15.61
C VAL A 151 6.06 -2.71 -15.76
N VAL A 152 5.08 -2.12 -15.10
CA VAL A 152 4.74 -0.69 -15.19
C VAL A 152 4.73 -0.10 -13.78
N GLU A 153 5.61 0.86 -13.49
CA GLU A 153 5.57 1.69 -12.29
C GLU A 153 4.79 2.97 -12.55
N ASP A 154 3.80 3.22 -11.70
CA ASP A 154 2.80 4.28 -11.88
C ASP A 154 1.97 4.11 -13.16
N LEU A 155 0.87 4.85 -13.31
CA LEU A 155 -0.05 4.63 -14.42
C LEU A 155 -0.52 5.95 -15.03
N SER A 156 -0.14 6.20 -16.28
CA SER A 156 -0.67 7.31 -17.07
C SER A 156 -1.85 6.88 -17.94
N LYS A 157 -2.64 7.85 -18.38
CA LYS A 157 -3.76 7.62 -19.31
C LYS A 157 -3.30 7.01 -20.64
N ASP A 158 -2.12 7.40 -21.14
CA ASP A 158 -1.57 6.94 -22.42
C ASP A 158 -1.16 5.46 -22.33
N VAL A 159 -0.63 5.03 -21.18
CA VAL A 159 -0.29 3.61 -20.93
C VAL A 159 -1.55 2.76 -20.78
N ILE A 160 -2.59 3.26 -20.10
CA ILE A 160 -3.89 2.56 -20.01
C ILE A 160 -4.50 2.39 -21.41
N GLU A 161 -4.50 3.45 -22.21
CA GLU A 161 -5.04 3.42 -23.57
C GLU A 161 -4.29 2.40 -24.44
N LEU A 162 -2.96 2.41 -24.38
CA LEU A 162 -2.11 1.50 -25.13
C LEU A 162 -2.30 0.03 -24.74
N LEU A 163 -2.15 -0.29 -23.45
CA LEU A 163 -2.27 -1.66 -22.95
C LEU A 163 -3.70 -2.18 -23.10
N GLY A 164 -4.70 -1.35 -22.78
CA GLY A 164 -6.10 -1.69 -22.93
C GLY A 164 -6.48 -2.02 -24.37
N THR A 165 -6.06 -1.19 -25.32
CA THR A 165 -6.37 -1.40 -26.75
C THR A 165 -5.61 -2.59 -27.33
N LYS A 166 -4.30 -2.67 -27.11
CA LYS A 166 -3.45 -3.69 -27.75
C LYS A 166 -3.65 -5.09 -27.19
N LEU A 167 -3.84 -5.20 -25.87
CA LEU A 167 -3.95 -6.49 -25.18
C LEU A 167 -5.40 -6.87 -24.85
N GLY A 168 -6.37 -5.98 -25.08
CA GLY A 168 -7.78 -6.22 -24.79
C GLY A 168 -8.05 -6.41 -23.30
N ILE A 169 -7.30 -5.73 -22.44
CA ILE A 169 -7.40 -5.87 -20.98
C ILE A 169 -8.74 -5.32 -20.51
N GLU A 170 -9.35 -5.97 -19.52
CA GLU A 170 -10.62 -5.49 -18.97
C GLU A 170 -10.46 -4.19 -18.14
N PRO A 171 -11.41 -3.23 -18.21
CA PRO A 171 -11.30 -1.95 -17.48
C PRO A 171 -11.19 -2.08 -15.97
N ASP A 172 -11.77 -3.13 -15.38
CA ASP A 172 -11.72 -3.37 -13.94
C ASP A 172 -10.28 -3.55 -13.43
N PHE A 173 -9.36 -4.06 -14.25
CA PHE A 173 -7.94 -4.21 -13.91
C PHE A 173 -7.28 -2.86 -13.58
N PHE A 174 -7.38 -1.89 -14.49
CA PHE A 174 -6.82 -0.55 -14.29
C PHE A 174 -7.56 0.20 -13.19
N ARG A 175 -8.90 0.09 -13.16
CA ARG A 175 -9.72 0.70 -12.11
C ARG A 175 -9.29 0.22 -10.73
N ALA A 176 -9.09 -1.08 -10.54
CA ALA A 176 -8.69 -1.62 -9.25
C ALA A 176 -7.32 -1.10 -8.80
N HIS A 177 -6.43 -0.78 -9.73
CA HIS A 177 -5.10 -0.25 -9.42
C HIS A 177 -5.14 1.24 -9.02
N ILE A 178 -5.91 2.10 -9.68
CA ILE A 178 -5.91 3.56 -9.42
C ILE A 178 -6.56 3.99 -8.09
N VAL A 179 -7.32 3.11 -7.43
CA VAL A 179 -8.09 3.43 -6.22
C VAL A 179 -7.18 3.55 -4.97
N ASP A 180 -7.33 4.62 -4.17
CA ASP A 180 -6.55 4.87 -2.92
C ASP A 180 -7.41 4.88 -1.63
N TYR A 181 -8.71 4.58 -1.70
CA TYR A 181 -9.59 4.71 -0.54
C TYR A 181 -9.38 3.59 0.50
N ALA A 182 -9.08 3.99 1.76
CA ALA A 182 -9.10 3.09 2.92
C ALA A 182 -10.53 2.81 3.39
N TRP A 183 -11.37 3.86 3.37
CA TRP A 183 -12.77 3.79 3.75
C TRP A 183 -13.57 4.59 2.73
N TYR A 184 -14.79 4.14 2.51
CA TYR A 184 -15.75 4.82 1.65
C TYR A 184 -16.82 5.45 2.51
N ASN A 185 -17.18 6.68 2.18
CA ASN A 185 -18.42 7.26 2.60
C ASN A 185 -19.58 6.59 1.85
N ILE A 186 -20.74 6.48 2.48
CA ILE A 186 -21.97 6.01 1.84
C ILE A 186 -22.40 6.86 0.63
N ARG A 187 -21.88 8.09 0.52
CA ARG A 187 -22.10 9.04 -0.56
C ARG A 187 -21.00 9.01 -1.63
N ASP A 188 -19.98 8.17 -1.50
CA ASP A 188 -18.89 8.09 -2.48
C ASP A 188 -19.36 7.43 -3.77
N ARG A 189 -19.48 8.23 -4.84
CA ARG A 189 -19.78 7.77 -6.21
C ARG A 189 -18.82 6.69 -6.70
N TRP A 190 -17.57 6.73 -6.26
CA TRP A 190 -16.50 5.90 -6.80
C TRP A 190 -16.37 4.54 -6.10
N ARG A 191 -17.28 4.21 -5.19
CA ARG A 191 -17.31 2.90 -4.54
C ARG A 191 -17.45 1.80 -5.57
N ASP A 192 -16.53 0.84 -5.52
CA ASP A 192 -16.64 -0.40 -6.28
C ASP A 192 -17.44 -1.42 -5.47
N ASN A 193 -18.50 -1.96 -6.07
CA ASN A 193 -19.18 -3.10 -5.48
C ASN A 193 -18.32 -4.32 -5.72
N GLN A 194 -17.98 -5.03 -4.64
CA GLN A 194 -17.20 -6.25 -4.77
C GLN A 194 -18.03 -7.26 -5.57
N PRO A 195 -17.51 -7.75 -6.71
CA PRO A 195 -18.22 -8.77 -7.47
C PRO A 195 -18.28 -10.07 -6.66
N LEU A 196 -19.27 -10.90 -6.96
CA LEU A 196 -19.38 -12.23 -6.37
C LEU A 196 -18.10 -13.03 -6.62
N GLU A 197 -17.72 -13.88 -5.67
CA GLU A 197 -16.51 -14.71 -5.77
C GLU A 197 -16.50 -15.57 -7.04
N LEU A 198 -17.67 -16.04 -7.48
CA LEU A 198 -17.82 -16.76 -8.74
C LEU A 198 -17.39 -15.94 -9.96
N VAL A 199 -17.68 -14.64 -9.98
CA VAL A 199 -17.29 -13.72 -11.05
C VAL A 199 -15.79 -13.42 -10.95
N ARG A 200 -15.26 -13.24 -9.73
CA ARG A 200 -13.82 -13.01 -9.50
C ARG A 200 -12.96 -14.16 -10.01
N ARG A 201 -13.36 -15.41 -9.75
CA ARG A 201 -12.64 -16.61 -10.23
C ARG A 201 -12.50 -16.69 -11.74
N ARG A 202 -13.36 -16.00 -12.49
CA ARG A 202 -13.28 -15.97 -13.96
C ARG A 202 -12.31 -14.93 -14.49
N ARG A 203 -12.00 -13.88 -13.72
CA ARG A 203 -11.08 -12.80 -14.12
C ARG A 203 -9.68 -13.33 -14.37
N ASP A 204 -8.95 -12.68 -15.26
CA ASP A 204 -7.58 -13.05 -15.65
C ASP A 204 -6.51 -12.21 -14.93
N TRP A 205 -6.90 -11.53 -13.85
CA TRP A 205 -6.01 -10.73 -13.04
C TRP A 205 -6.36 -10.85 -11.56
N TRP A 206 -5.40 -10.45 -10.74
CA TRP A 206 -5.53 -10.35 -9.29
C TRP A 206 -4.77 -9.12 -8.77
N GLN A 207 -5.04 -8.77 -7.52
CA GLN A 207 -4.40 -7.65 -6.85
C GLN A 207 -3.94 -8.08 -5.47
N ILE A 208 -2.73 -7.68 -5.10
CA ILE A 208 -2.22 -7.72 -3.73
C ILE A 208 -2.15 -6.30 -3.21
N ARG A 209 -2.67 -6.11 -2.00
CA ARG A 209 -2.57 -4.84 -1.26
C ARG A 209 -1.62 -5.04 -0.09
N TYR A 210 -0.76 -4.06 0.15
CA TYR A 210 0.22 -4.10 1.22
C TYR A 210 0.51 -2.69 1.75
N VAL A 211 1.31 -2.63 2.80
CA VAL A 211 1.72 -1.38 3.42
C VAL A 211 3.22 -1.35 3.50
N ALA A 212 3.81 -0.30 2.97
CA ALA A 212 5.24 -0.04 3.08
C ALA A 212 5.48 0.99 4.19
N ALA A 213 6.36 0.67 5.14
CA ALA A 213 6.81 1.61 6.16
C ALA A 213 8.15 2.23 5.77
N ARG A 214 8.23 3.56 5.83
CA ARG A 214 9.48 4.29 5.60
C ARG A 214 9.80 5.21 6.76
N TYR A 215 11.07 5.23 7.14
CA TYR A 215 11.65 6.09 8.16
C TYR A 215 12.10 7.42 7.54
N PHE A 216 11.81 8.51 8.24
CA PHE A 216 12.22 9.87 7.91
C PHE A 216 12.91 10.49 9.12
N GLU A 217 14.00 11.21 8.87
CA GLU A 217 14.80 11.84 9.94
C GLU A 217 14.02 12.93 10.67
N ASP A 218 13.15 13.66 9.97
CA ASP A 218 12.31 14.69 10.53
C ASP A 218 10.95 14.81 9.81
N GLU A 219 10.07 15.64 10.38
CA GLU A 219 8.73 15.88 9.85
C GLU A 219 8.75 16.68 8.54
N GLU A 220 9.78 17.47 8.29
CA GLU A 220 9.93 18.24 7.07
C GLU A 220 10.20 17.29 5.89
N ALA A 221 11.12 16.34 6.05
CA ALA A 221 11.38 15.29 5.07
C ALA A 221 10.12 14.45 4.76
N LEU A 222 9.30 14.17 5.78
CA LEU A 222 8.01 13.49 5.58
C LEU A 222 7.02 14.34 4.78
N ASN A 223 6.91 15.64 5.10
CA ASN A 223 6.02 16.55 4.38
C ASN A 223 6.47 16.75 2.93
N ASP A 224 7.78 16.77 2.68
CA ASP A 224 8.36 16.83 1.34
C ASP A 224 8.05 15.55 0.55
N ALA A 225 8.16 14.37 1.16
CA ALA A 225 7.76 13.11 0.55
C ALA A 225 6.24 13.07 0.27
N ALA A 226 5.41 13.62 1.15
CA ALA A 226 3.98 13.74 0.92
C ALA A 226 3.64 14.71 -0.23
N ARG A 227 4.44 15.77 -0.39
CA ARG A 227 4.34 16.72 -1.51
C ARG A 227 4.78 16.07 -2.82
N GLU A 228 5.90 15.35 -2.81
CA GLU A 228 6.37 14.54 -3.95
C GLU A 228 5.28 13.57 -4.43
N ALA A 229 4.70 12.80 -3.51
CA ALA A 229 3.65 11.84 -3.83
C ALA A 229 2.38 12.50 -4.40
N LYS A 230 2.10 13.75 -4.03
CA LYS A 230 0.97 14.53 -4.58
C LYS A 230 1.30 15.12 -5.96
N GLU A 231 2.51 15.60 -6.15
CA GLU A 231 2.87 16.39 -7.34
C GLU A 231 3.44 15.54 -8.49
N ASN A 232 4.07 14.41 -8.19
CA ASN A 232 4.82 13.61 -9.16
C ASN A 232 4.17 12.27 -9.51
N PHE A 233 3.30 11.73 -8.66
CA PHE A 233 2.63 10.45 -8.96
C PHE A 233 1.34 10.70 -9.73
N ASN A 234 1.11 9.93 -10.79
CA ASN A 234 -0.16 9.91 -11.49
C ASN A 234 -1.22 9.22 -10.63
N ILE A 235 -0.85 8.09 -10.02
CA ILE A 235 -1.66 7.41 -9.01
C ILE A 235 -1.26 7.90 -7.63
N LEU A 236 -2.20 8.56 -6.94
CA LEU A 236 -1.91 9.05 -5.61
C LEU A 236 -1.71 7.91 -4.60
N ARG A 237 -0.54 7.94 -3.94
CA ARG A 237 -0.16 7.07 -2.82
C ARG A 237 0.43 7.90 -1.70
N ARG A 238 -0.36 8.14 -0.66
CA ARG A 238 0.03 9.06 0.41
C ARG A 238 0.88 8.37 1.47
N PRO A 239 2.07 8.91 1.80
CA PRO A 239 2.76 8.56 3.02
C PRO A 239 2.03 9.21 4.20
N ASP A 240 1.26 8.41 4.95
CA ASP A 240 0.56 8.89 6.14
C ASP A 240 1.43 8.71 7.39
N ASN A 241 1.62 9.77 8.17
CA ASN A 241 2.30 9.70 9.47
C ASN A 241 1.53 8.75 10.40
N ASP A 242 2.24 7.80 11.02
CA ASP A 242 1.67 6.86 11.99
C ASP A 242 1.15 7.55 13.28
N LYS A 243 1.55 8.81 13.50
CA LYS A 243 1.37 9.65 14.69
C LYS A 243 1.60 8.90 16.01
N SER A 244 2.46 7.89 16.00
CA SER A 244 2.73 7.07 17.18
C SER A 244 4.03 7.47 17.91
N ARG A 245 4.54 8.67 17.59
CA ARG A 245 5.77 9.26 18.13
C ARG A 245 5.84 9.19 19.65
N GLY A 246 6.92 8.62 20.15
CA GLY A 246 7.27 8.66 21.57
C GLY A 246 8.59 9.38 21.81
N TRP A 247 9.03 9.41 23.06
CA TRP A 247 10.27 10.08 23.45
C TRP A 247 11.52 9.47 22.81
N TRP A 248 11.46 8.21 22.41
CA TRP A 248 12.50 7.49 21.65
C TRP A 248 12.67 7.98 20.22
N ASP A 249 11.69 8.68 19.65
CA ASP A 249 11.79 9.23 18.29
C ASP A 249 12.46 10.63 18.27
N ILE A 250 12.80 11.18 19.44
CA ILE A 250 13.43 12.50 19.57
C ILE A 250 14.96 12.32 19.56
N SER A 251 15.63 12.98 18.63
CA SER A 251 17.08 13.01 18.52
C SER A 251 17.62 14.45 18.56
N GLY A 252 18.75 14.63 19.23
CA GLY A 252 19.46 15.91 19.34
C GLY A 252 19.78 16.31 20.79
N PRO A 253 20.92 16.99 21.04
CA PRO A 253 21.28 17.47 22.37
C PRO A 253 20.35 18.62 22.80
N ALA A 254 19.83 18.54 24.03
CA ALA A 254 19.04 19.61 24.66
C ALA A 254 19.83 20.93 24.87
N SER A 255 21.15 20.92 24.63
CA SER A 255 22.09 21.95 25.05
C SER A 255 22.48 22.99 23.99
N THR A 256 22.07 22.82 22.74
CA THR A 256 22.34 23.79 21.66
C THR A 256 21.00 24.17 21.06
N GLY A 257 20.72 25.47 20.91
CA GLY A 257 19.42 26.03 20.51
C GLY A 257 18.88 25.63 19.13
N ASP A 258 19.35 24.53 18.55
CA ASP A 258 18.75 23.86 17.40
C ASP A 258 17.47 23.14 17.82
N ARG A 259 16.44 23.20 16.96
CA ARG A 259 15.15 22.54 17.22
C ARG A 259 15.37 21.03 17.32
N TYR A 260 14.76 20.40 18.32
CA TYR A 260 14.68 18.94 18.44
C TYR A 260 14.19 18.34 17.11
N LYS A 261 14.97 17.42 16.54
CA LYS A 261 14.54 16.64 15.37
C LYS A 261 13.80 15.41 15.86
N SER A 262 12.53 15.29 15.49
CA SER A 262 11.71 14.12 15.78
C SER A 262 11.61 13.28 14.52
N ALA A 263 12.19 12.09 14.57
CA ALA A 263 12.01 11.09 13.53
C ALA A 263 10.52 10.78 13.33
N ALA A 264 10.18 10.41 12.11
CA ALA A 264 8.82 10.05 11.74
C ALA A 264 8.83 8.78 10.90
N VAL A 265 7.77 7.98 11.02
CA VAL A 265 7.53 6.85 10.13
C VAL A 265 6.27 7.10 9.36
N ALA A 266 6.36 6.97 8.04
CA ALA A 266 5.21 7.02 7.17
C ALA A 266 4.77 5.63 6.78
N LEU A 267 3.46 5.45 6.70
CA LEU A 267 2.81 4.25 6.24
C LEU A 267 2.15 4.57 4.90
N THR A 268 2.65 3.95 3.83
CA THR A 268 2.09 4.09 2.49
C THR A 268 1.35 2.82 2.13
N ARG A 269 0.06 2.93 1.80
CA ARG A 269 -0.75 1.80 1.33
C ARG A 269 -0.50 1.61 -0.15
N SER A 270 0.10 0.50 -0.51
CA SER A 270 0.53 0.19 -1.88
C SER A 270 -0.18 -1.06 -2.43
N ARG A 271 -0.08 -1.25 -3.74
CA ARG A 271 -0.76 -2.26 -4.54
C ARG A 271 0.15 -2.78 -5.62
N ALA A 272 0.03 -4.07 -5.88
CA ALA A 272 0.53 -4.71 -7.08
C ALA A 272 -0.64 -5.41 -7.76
N THR A 273 -0.87 -5.12 -9.04
CA THR A 273 -1.96 -5.74 -9.81
C THR A 273 -1.36 -6.48 -11.00
N PHE A 274 -1.64 -7.78 -11.10
CA PHE A 274 -1.09 -8.63 -12.15
C PHE A 274 -2.21 -9.17 -13.03
N TRP A 275 -2.05 -9.05 -14.34
CA TRP A 275 -2.93 -9.60 -15.37
C TRP A 275 -2.16 -10.57 -16.25
N LEU A 276 -2.77 -11.69 -16.59
CA LEU A 276 -2.23 -12.69 -17.51
C LEU A 276 -3.18 -12.83 -18.70
N LYS A 277 -2.65 -12.72 -19.91
CA LYS A 277 -3.44 -12.93 -21.13
C LYS A 277 -3.99 -14.37 -21.13
N PRO A 278 -5.30 -14.58 -21.34
CA PRO A 278 -5.84 -15.92 -21.54
C PRO A 278 -5.18 -16.59 -22.75
N THR A 279 -4.63 -17.77 -22.56
CA THR A 279 -3.96 -18.53 -23.64
C THR A 279 -4.99 -18.95 -24.68
N VAL A 280 -4.80 -18.54 -25.94
CA VAL A 280 -5.71 -18.87 -27.08
C VAL A 280 -5.16 -20.04 -27.92
N ALA A 281 -3.84 -20.27 -27.92
CA ALA A 281 -3.17 -21.37 -28.62
C ALA A 281 -1.89 -21.81 -27.87
N GLU A 282 -1.54 -23.10 -27.94
CA GLU A 282 -0.40 -23.72 -27.20
C GLU A 282 0.98 -23.17 -27.60
N ASN A 283 1.10 -22.50 -28.76
CA ASN A 283 2.37 -21.98 -29.29
C ASN A 283 2.49 -20.44 -29.26
N ASP A 284 1.55 -19.72 -28.64
CA ASP A 284 1.65 -18.26 -28.50
C ASP A 284 2.47 -17.91 -27.24
N THR A 285 3.34 -16.90 -27.33
CA THR A 285 4.09 -16.41 -26.17
C THR A 285 3.10 -15.93 -25.11
N ALA A 286 3.22 -16.44 -23.88
CA ALA A 286 2.37 -15.99 -22.78
C ALA A 286 2.69 -14.51 -22.46
N ILE A 287 1.66 -13.69 -22.25
CA ILE A 287 1.83 -12.24 -21.99
C ILE A 287 1.25 -11.90 -20.63
N GLY A 288 2.06 -11.29 -19.76
CA GLY A 288 1.66 -10.76 -18.47
C GLY A 288 1.84 -9.25 -18.38
N VAL A 289 1.01 -8.58 -17.59
CA VAL A 289 1.14 -7.16 -17.23
C VAL A 289 1.12 -7.04 -15.72
N LEU A 290 2.17 -6.45 -15.15
CA LEU A 290 2.28 -6.15 -13.73
C LEU A 290 2.31 -4.63 -13.52
N LEU A 291 1.33 -4.11 -12.80
CA LEU A 291 1.27 -2.73 -12.36
C LEU A 291 1.79 -2.63 -10.92
N LEU A 292 2.75 -1.73 -10.71
CA LEU A 292 3.38 -1.44 -9.42
C LEU A 292 3.17 0.03 -9.06
N ASP A 293 2.92 0.28 -7.78
CA ASP A 293 2.84 1.65 -7.29
C ASP A 293 4.21 2.32 -7.18
N PRO A 294 4.31 3.63 -7.43
CA PRO A 294 5.54 4.38 -7.26
C PRO A 294 5.91 4.53 -5.79
N THR A 295 7.21 4.64 -5.52
CA THR A 295 7.76 4.92 -4.19
C THR A 295 8.40 6.30 -4.14
N VAL A 296 8.22 7.01 -3.02
CA VAL A 296 8.83 8.33 -2.80
C VAL A 296 10.36 8.23 -2.78
N SER A 297 11.01 9.22 -3.38
CA SER A 297 12.47 9.29 -3.48
C SER A 297 13.15 9.49 -2.12
N ASN A 298 12.49 10.21 -1.21
CA ASN A 298 13.04 10.55 0.10
C ASN A 298 12.62 9.55 1.20
N GLY A 299 13.43 9.46 2.25
CA GLY A 299 13.26 8.53 3.36
C GLY A 299 13.79 7.13 3.08
N PHE A 300 13.91 6.32 4.13
CA PHE A 300 14.57 5.01 4.11
C PHE A 300 13.55 3.89 4.35
N PRO A 301 13.66 2.72 3.71
CA PRO A 301 12.92 1.53 4.13
C PRO A 301 13.16 1.27 5.62
N LEU A 302 12.08 0.96 6.37
CA LEU A 302 12.20 0.71 7.80
C LEU A 302 13.17 -0.44 8.07
N TRP A 303 14.08 -0.24 9.02
CA TRP A 303 15.15 -1.20 9.36
C TRP A 303 15.97 -1.68 8.16
N ARG A 304 16.12 -0.84 7.13
CA ARG A 304 16.83 -1.12 5.88
C ARG A 304 16.11 -2.10 4.93
N GLY A 305 14.81 -2.33 5.14
CA GLY A 305 13.98 -3.12 4.24
C GLY A 305 14.13 -4.63 4.45
N HIS A 306 13.83 -5.39 3.41
CA HIS A 306 13.83 -6.85 3.47
C HIS A 306 15.24 -7.45 3.39
N GLY A 307 15.36 -8.70 3.84
CA GLY A 307 16.58 -9.48 3.69
C GLY A 307 16.87 -9.85 2.24
N ASN A 308 18.13 -10.16 1.94
CA ASN A 308 18.54 -10.68 0.64
C ASN A 308 17.86 -12.04 0.38
N PHE A 309 17.43 -12.31 -0.87
CA PHE A 309 16.80 -13.59 -1.23
C PHE A 309 17.81 -14.74 -1.31
N HIS A 310 19.10 -14.43 -1.43
CA HIS A 310 20.15 -15.42 -1.34
C HIS A 310 20.38 -15.87 0.10
N PRO A 311 20.64 -17.17 0.33
CA PRO A 311 20.88 -17.68 1.67
C PRO A 311 22.16 -17.07 2.23
N VAL A 312 22.19 -16.90 3.55
CA VAL A 312 23.40 -16.45 4.25
C VAL A 312 24.55 -17.41 3.91
N PRO A 313 25.71 -16.91 3.45
CA PRO A 313 26.83 -17.76 3.08
C PRO A 313 27.33 -18.54 4.30
N TRP A 314 27.60 -19.84 4.13
CA TRP A 314 28.17 -20.68 5.18
C TRP A 314 29.65 -20.36 5.39
N PRO A 315 30.16 -20.31 6.64
CA PRO A 315 31.56 -19.96 6.92
C PRO A 315 32.60 -20.81 6.18
N SER A 316 32.28 -22.09 5.92
CA SER A 316 33.13 -23.02 5.19
C SER A 316 33.32 -22.68 3.71
N THR A 317 32.39 -21.94 3.12
CA THR A 317 32.40 -21.54 1.70
C THR A 317 33.24 -20.28 1.45
N VAL A 318 33.79 -19.67 2.51
CA VAL A 318 34.49 -18.36 2.50
C VAL A 318 36.02 -18.52 2.47
N GLN A 319 36.54 -19.76 2.44
CA GLN A 319 37.98 -20.00 2.63
C GLN A 319 38.89 -19.55 1.48
N ASP A 320 38.38 -19.40 0.26
CA ASP A 320 39.18 -18.93 -0.88
C ASP A 320 38.68 -17.57 -1.40
N LYS A 321 39.34 -16.50 -0.92
CA LYS A 321 39.21 -15.05 -1.23
C LYS A 321 38.28 -14.21 -0.32
N PRO A 322 38.87 -13.44 0.61
CA PRO A 322 38.19 -12.32 1.27
C PRO A 322 38.04 -11.06 0.40
N ALA A 323 38.63 -11.03 -0.80
CA ALA A 323 38.68 -9.84 -1.67
C ALA A 323 37.56 -9.77 -2.71
N GLU A 324 36.85 -10.88 -2.92
CA GLU A 324 35.70 -11.00 -3.81
C GLU A 324 34.70 -11.88 -3.09
N TRP A 325 34.16 -11.42 -1.94
CA TRP A 325 32.74 -11.73 -1.71
C TRP A 325 32.08 -11.42 -3.04
N PRO A 326 31.29 -12.32 -3.65
CA PRO A 326 30.63 -11.96 -4.87
C PRO A 326 30.00 -10.60 -4.56
N SER A 327 30.34 -9.60 -5.36
CA SER A 327 29.37 -8.56 -5.58
C SER A 327 28.20 -9.28 -6.26
N TRP A 328 27.48 -10.13 -5.51
CA TRP A 328 26.05 -10.10 -5.51
C TRP A 328 25.81 -8.62 -5.52
N THR A 329 25.44 -8.10 -6.68
CA THR A 329 25.17 -6.70 -6.91
C THR A 329 23.88 -6.35 -6.16
N SER A 330 23.74 -6.82 -4.92
CA SER A 330 23.17 -6.01 -3.88
C SER A 330 23.81 -4.64 -4.08
N PRO A 331 22.99 -3.66 -4.46
CA PRO A 331 23.43 -2.28 -4.50
C PRO A 331 24.19 -1.99 -3.20
N SER A 332 25.22 -1.14 -3.25
CA SER A 332 25.87 -0.69 -2.00
C SER A 332 24.79 -0.29 -0.98
N HIS A 333 25.06 -0.35 0.32
CA HIS A 333 24.06 0.00 1.34
C HIS A 333 23.36 1.35 1.06
N GLU A 334 24.07 2.30 0.44
CA GLU A 334 23.53 3.59 -0.01
C GLU A 334 22.63 3.50 -1.25
N ASP A 335 22.94 2.59 -2.19
CA ASP A 335 22.14 2.35 -3.39
C ASP A 335 20.84 1.57 -3.06
N SER A 336 20.87 0.64 -2.08
CA SER A 336 19.68 -0.15 -1.66
C SER A 336 18.62 0.71 -0.99
N ALA A 337 19.05 1.72 -0.23
CA ALA A 337 18.21 2.69 0.44
C ALA A 337 17.43 3.59 -0.53
N LYS A 338 17.96 3.76 -1.75
CA LYS A 338 17.44 4.67 -2.78
C LYS A 338 16.64 3.97 -3.88
N ARG A 339 16.65 2.63 -3.94
CA ARG A 339 15.91 1.89 -4.98
C ARG A 339 14.41 1.98 -4.75
N SER A 340 13.70 2.18 -5.86
CA SER A 340 12.25 2.06 -5.90
C SER A 340 11.80 0.59 -5.80
N PHE A 341 10.55 0.36 -5.39
CA PHE A 341 9.98 -1.00 -5.37
C PHE A 341 10.01 -1.64 -6.77
N PHE A 342 9.83 -0.82 -7.82
CA PHE A 342 9.95 -1.25 -9.21
C PHE A 342 11.35 -1.72 -9.58
N GLU A 343 12.39 -0.94 -9.24
CA GLU A 343 13.78 -1.32 -9.53
C GLU A 343 14.19 -2.60 -8.81
N ASP A 344 13.74 -2.75 -7.57
CA ASP A 344 14.03 -3.95 -6.78
C ASP A 344 13.30 -5.19 -7.33
N PHE A 345 12.02 -5.06 -7.71
CA PHE A 345 11.29 -6.12 -8.41
C PHE A 345 12.00 -6.53 -9.71
N VAL A 346 12.34 -5.57 -10.57
CA VAL A 346 13.03 -5.86 -11.84
C VAL A 346 14.39 -6.50 -11.60
N TYR A 347 15.12 -6.10 -10.56
CA TYR A 347 16.38 -6.72 -10.19
C TYR A 347 16.21 -8.20 -9.83
N TRP A 348 15.27 -8.53 -8.94
CA TRP A 348 15.03 -9.90 -8.49
C TRP A 348 14.40 -10.79 -9.56
N ALA A 349 13.50 -10.24 -10.38
CA ALA A 349 12.83 -10.94 -11.46
C ALA A 349 13.79 -11.40 -12.58
N ARG A 350 15.01 -10.84 -12.63
CA ARG A 350 16.08 -11.18 -13.58
C ARG A 350 17.10 -12.19 -13.08
N GLN A 351 17.19 -12.41 -11.77
CA GLN A 351 18.25 -13.25 -11.23
C GLN A 351 18.04 -14.71 -11.71
N PRO A 352 19.02 -15.32 -12.39
CA PRO A 352 18.94 -16.75 -12.67
C PRO A 352 19.07 -17.50 -11.35
N GLY A 353 18.36 -18.62 -11.20
CA GLY A 353 18.64 -19.50 -10.07
C GLY A 353 18.47 -18.79 -8.72
N LEU A 354 17.28 -18.24 -8.48
CA LEU A 354 16.76 -18.17 -7.11
C LEU A 354 16.53 -19.62 -6.61
N SER A 355 17.58 -20.44 -6.59
CA SER A 355 17.56 -21.86 -6.21
C SER A 355 17.17 -22.01 -4.75
N ALA A 356 17.39 -20.97 -3.94
CA ALA A 356 16.85 -20.85 -2.58
C ALA A 356 15.32 -20.79 -2.51
N LEU A 357 14.68 -20.33 -3.59
CA LEU A 357 13.22 -20.39 -3.80
C LEU A 357 12.81 -21.55 -4.72
N GLY A 358 13.73 -22.46 -5.07
CA GLY A 358 13.45 -23.61 -5.95
C GLY A 358 13.06 -23.27 -7.39
N LEU A 359 13.31 -22.04 -7.85
CA LEU A 359 12.74 -21.46 -9.08
C LEU A 359 13.27 -22.02 -10.41
N GLU A 360 14.26 -22.91 -10.40
CA GLU A 360 14.87 -23.46 -11.61
C GLU A 360 13.88 -24.26 -12.47
N HIS A 361 12.88 -24.89 -11.84
CA HIS A 361 11.90 -25.76 -12.51
C HIS A 361 10.49 -25.17 -12.58
N ALA A 362 10.29 -23.95 -12.07
CA ALA A 362 8.96 -23.30 -12.08
C ALA A 362 8.57 -22.87 -13.51
N PRO A 363 7.28 -22.94 -13.88
CA PRO A 363 6.78 -22.31 -15.10
C PRO A 363 7.21 -20.84 -15.14
N LYS A 364 7.65 -20.36 -16.31
CA LYS A 364 8.28 -19.03 -16.42
C LYS A 364 7.31 -17.90 -16.06
N GLU A 365 6.00 -18.13 -16.17
CA GLU A 365 4.92 -17.23 -15.76
C GLU A 365 4.80 -17.11 -14.23
N GLN A 366 5.23 -18.12 -13.47
CA GLN A 366 5.16 -18.13 -12.01
C GLN A 366 6.34 -17.43 -11.34
N VAL A 367 7.50 -17.35 -12.02
CA VAL A 367 8.72 -16.72 -11.48
C VAL A 367 8.48 -15.28 -10.98
N PRO A 368 7.88 -14.36 -11.78
CA PRO A 368 7.66 -13.00 -11.31
C PRO A 368 6.61 -12.93 -10.19
N VAL A 369 5.65 -13.86 -10.18
CA VAL A 369 4.63 -13.94 -9.12
C VAL A 369 5.28 -14.32 -7.78
N LEU A 370 6.19 -15.30 -7.78
CA LEU A 370 6.92 -15.73 -6.58
C LEU A 370 7.84 -14.63 -6.06
N VAL A 371 8.55 -13.91 -6.94
CA VAL A 371 9.34 -12.73 -6.57
C VAL A 371 8.47 -11.67 -5.91
N LEU A 372 7.32 -11.36 -6.50
CA LEU A 372 6.38 -10.38 -5.94
C LEU A 372 5.85 -10.79 -4.57
N LEU A 373 5.47 -12.06 -4.39
CA LEU A 373 4.99 -12.59 -3.11
C LEU A 373 6.05 -12.47 -2.02
N ASN A 374 7.31 -12.72 -2.36
CA ASN A 374 8.42 -12.60 -1.42
C ASN A 374 8.64 -11.15 -0.98
N LEU A 375 8.70 -10.21 -1.92
CA LEU A 375 8.86 -8.78 -1.62
C LEU A 375 7.71 -8.28 -0.74
N VAL A 376 6.47 -8.56 -1.14
CA VAL A 376 5.30 -8.11 -0.39
C VAL A 376 5.14 -8.83 0.95
N GLY A 377 5.45 -10.12 1.02
CA GLY A 377 5.45 -10.89 2.26
C GLY A 377 6.47 -10.33 3.25
N SER A 378 7.65 -9.95 2.76
CA SER A 378 8.69 -9.31 3.57
C SER A 378 8.25 -7.95 4.12
N GLU A 379 7.61 -7.11 3.30
CA GLU A 379 7.00 -5.85 3.77
C GLU A 379 5.97 -6.08 4.88
N TRP A 380 5.12 -7.11 4.74
CA TRP A 380 4.16 -7.47 5.79
C TRP A 380 4.82 -7.93 7.09
N LEU A 381 5.91 -8.68 7.01
CA LEU A 381 6.66 -9.11 8.20
C LEU A 381 7.32 -7.92 8.90
N ILE A 382 7.92 -7.00 8.13
CA ILE A 382 8.47 -5.74 8.65
C ILE A 382 7.37 -4.93 9.34
N MET A 383 6.21 -4.80 8.70
CA MET A 383 5.04 -4.12 9.28
C MET A 383 4.57 -4.79 10.58
N CYS A 384 4.55 -6.12 10.65
CA CYS A 384 4.18 -6.84 11.87
C CYS A 384 5.15 -6.57 13.02
N GLU A 385 6.46 -6.61 12.77
CA GLU A 385 7.45 -6.28 13.80
C GLU A 385 7.36 -4.79 14.18
N TYR A 386 7.02 -3.91 13.23
CA TYR A 386 6.86 -2.48 13.49
C TYR A 386 5.69 -2.19 14.42
N ILE A 387 4.52 -2.77 14.12
CA ILE A 387 3.33 -2.67 14.98
C ILE A 387 3.66 -3.19 16.39
N LYS A 388 4.30 -4.37 16.49
CA LYS A 388 4.73 -4.93 17.78
C LYS A 388 5.65 -3.99 18.54
N THR A 389 6.60 -3.37 17.86
CA THR A 389 7.52 -2.39 18.46
C THR A 389 6.77 -1.17 18.99
N ARG A 390 5.84 -0.60 18.21
CA ARG A 390 5.02 0.53 18.64
C ARG A 390 4.08 0.17 19.80
N LEU A 391 3.49 -1.02 19.80
CA LEU A 391 2.68 -1.49 20.91
C LEU A 391 3.51 -1.71 22.19
N ASN A 392 4.72 -2.26 22.08
CA ASN A 392 5.64 -2.40 23.21
C ASN A 392 6.05 -1.03 23.77
N GLN A 393 6.33 -0.07 22.90
CA GLN A 393 6.63 1.30 23.28
C GLN A 393 5.48 1.93 24.05
N ILE A 394 4.24 1.82 23.54
CA ILE A 394 3.04 2.30 24.24
C ILE A 394 2.88 1.61 25.60
N ASP A 395 3.04 0.29 25.66
CA ASP A 395 2.96 -0.50 26.90
C ASP A 395 3.96 0.03 27.95
N MET A 396 5.21 0.27 27.56
CA MET A 396 6.23 0.85 28.44
C MET A 396 5.88 2.27 28.90
N GLU A 397 5.36 3.13 28.00
CA GLU A 397 4.88 4.48 28.39
C GLU A 397 3.75 4.40 29.43
N THR A 398 2.93 3.34 29.41
CA THR A 398 1.82 3.18 30.38
C THR A 398 2.25 2.66 31.74
N ILE A 399 3.41 2.02 31.85
CA ILE A 399 3.88 1.40 33.10
C ILE A 399 4.58 2.43 34.01
N ASP A 400 5.22 3.47 33.47
CA ASP A 400 6.01 4.42 34.27
C ASP A 400 5.14 5.38 35.10
N PRO A 401 5.10 5.26 36.46
CA PRO A 401 4.25 6.08 37.32
C PRO A 401 4.63 7.56 37.35
N SER A 402 5.89 7.89 37.05
CA SER A 402 6.40 9.26 37.13
C SER A 402 5.87 10.15 36.00
N HIS A 403 5.54 9.53 34.87
CA HIS A 403 5.03 10.19 33.68
C HIS A 403 3.48 10.23 33.60
N LEU A 404 2.78 9.34 34.32
CA LEU A 404 1.30 9.24 34.34
C LEU A 404 0.57 10.39 35.08
N SER A 405 1.28 11.21 35.85
CA SER A 405 0.68 12.36 36.54
C SER A 405 0.25 13.46 35.56
N ASP A 406 0.72 13.44 34.31
CA ASP A 406 0.32 14.40 33.27
C ASP A 406 -0.87 13.87 32.45
N LYS A 407 -2.03 14.53 32.57
CA LYS A 407 -3.24 14.21 31.78
C LYS A 407 -2.97 14.22 30.27
N LYS A 408 -2.07 15.07 29.80
CA LYS A 408 -1.73 15.18 28.39
C LYS A 408 -1.08 13.91 27.86
N LEU A 409 -0.29 13.22 28.69
CA LEU A 409 0.36 11.98 28.27
C LEU A 409 -0.68 10.88 28.04
N ILE A 410 -1.65 10.74 28.94
CA ILE A 410 -2.67 9.69 28.80
C ILE A 410 -3.56 9.92 27.58
N ASP A 411 -3.99 11.17 27.34
CA ASP A 411 -4.72 11.54 26.12
C ASP A 411 -3.88 11.20 24.86
N THR A 412 -2.58 11.48 24.89
CA THR A 412 -1.65 11.15 23.80
C THR A 412 -1.54 9.63 23.60
N THR A 413 -1.42 8.84 24.66
CA THR A 413 -1.35 7.38 24.58
C THR A 413 -2.63 6.76 23.99
N LEU A 414 -3.80 7.26 24.37
CA LEU A 414 -5.07 6.85 23.75
C LEU A 414 -5.13 7.21 22.27
N GLU A 415 -4.69 8.42 21.89
CA GLU A 415 -4.62 8.82 20.48
C GLU A 415 -3.75 7.86 19.67
N LYS A 416 -2.57 7.47 20.18
CA LYS A 416 -1.70 6.47 19.54
C LYS A 416 -2.41 5.12 19.38
N LEU A 417 -3.05 4.61 20.43
CA LEU A 417 -3.78 3.34 20.39
C LEU A 417 -4.95 3.37 19.40
N HIS A 418 -5.67 4.49 19.31
CA HIS A 418 -6.80 4.65 18.39
C HIS A 418 -6.40 4.56 16.92
N ILE A 419 -5.20 5.02 16.56
CA ILE A 419 -4.68 4.89 15.20
C ILE A 419 -4.51 3.42 14.84
N TRP A 420 -3.82 2.65 15.69
CA TRP A 420 -3.61 1.23 15.45
C TRP A 420 -4.91 0.42 15.51
N ARG A 421 -5.85 0.78 16.40
CA ARG A 421 -7.20 0.19 16.46
C ARG A 421 -7.96 0.37 15.13
N ARG A 422 -7.67 1.44 14.39
CA ARG A 422 -8.29 1.75 13.10
C ARG A 422 -7.55 1.11 11.92
N LEU A 423 -6.23 1.05 11.97
CA LEU A 423 -5.39 0.53 10.88
C LEU A 423 -5.32 -0.99 10.84
N ILE A 424 -5.22 -1.67 12.00
CA ILE A 424 -5.06 -3.13 12.03
C ILE A 424 -6.22 -3.89 11.37
N PRO A 425 -7.50 -3.55 11.60
CA PRO A 425 -8.60 -4.21 10.91
C PRO A 425 -8.52 -4.07 9.38
N LEU A 426 -8.08 -2.91 8.88
CA LEU A 426 -7.86 -2.69 7.46
C LEU A 426 -6.72 -3.58 6.93
N TYR A 427 -5.63 -3.72 7.68
CA TYR A 427 -4.51 -4.58 7.29
C TYR A 427 -4.89 -6.05 7.28
N ARG A 428 -5.71 -6.50 8.25
CA ARG A 428 -6.28 -7.84 8.26
C ARG A 428 -7.13 -8.10 7.02
N GLU A 429 -7.96 -7.14 6.60
CA GLU A 429 -8.75 -7.22 5.37
C GLU A 429 -7.85 -7.35 4.13
N MET A 430 -6.77 -6.56 4.04
CA MET A 430 -5.80 -6.64 2.94
C MET A 430 -5.12 -8.02 2.84
N VAL A 431 -4.66 -8.58 3.96
CA VAL A 431 -4.03 -9.89 4.00
C VAL A 431 -5.04 -11.01 3.72
N SER A 432 -6.24 -10.90 4.29
CA SER A 432 -7.32 -11.88 4.08
C SER A 432 -7.78 -11.91 2.62
N GLU A 433 -7.88 -10.75 1.97
CA GLU A 433 -8.18 -10.68 0.54
C GLU A 433 -7.09 -11.34 -0.30
N THR A 434 -5.81 -11.15 0.03
CA THR A 434 -4.71 -11.84 -0.65
C THR A 434 -4.84 -13.37 -0.46
N LEU A 435 -5.06 -13.84 0.76
CA LEU A 435 -5.26 -15.27 1.06
C LEU A 435 -6.44 -15.87 0.29
N GLN A 436 -7.59 -15.18 0.28
CA GLN A 436 -8.81 -15.68 -0.34
C GLN A 436 -8.76 -15.60 -1.86
N HIS A 437 -8.27 -14.50 -2.44
CA HIS A 437 -8.41 -14.24 -3.87
C HIS A 437 -7.20 -14.71 -4.66
N PHE A 438 -5.98 -14.44 -4.20
CA PHE A 438 -4.78 -14.79 -4.95
C PHE A 438 -4.52 -16.30 -4.92
N PHE A 439 -4.55 -16.93 -3.74
CA PHE A 439 -4.28 -18.38 -3.67
C PHE A 439 -5.40 -19.20 -4.33
N SER A 440 -6.67 -18.78 -4.21
CA SER A 440 -7.76 -19.40 -4.98
C SER A 440 -7.60 -19.23 -6.49
N PHE A 441 -7.13 -18.06 -6.96
CA PHE A 441 -6.85 -17.80 -8.38
C PHE A 441 -5.70 -18.68 -8.88
N SER A 442 -4.57 -18.68 -8.15
CA SER A 442 -3.35 -19.42 -8.48
C SER A 442 -3.63 -20.91 -8.71
N LEU A 443 -4.40 -21.51 -7.80
CA LEU A 443 -4.83 -22.92 -7.87
C LEU A 443 -5.59 -23.27 -9.15
N SER A 444 -6.30 -22.31 -9.76
CA SER A 444 -7.19 -22.56 -10.90
C SER A 444 -6.56 -22.29 -12.27
N LYS A 445 -5.57 -21.39 -12.36
CA LYS A 445 -5.03 -20.90 -13.64
C LYS A 445 -3.53 -21.13 -13.83
N LEU A 446 -2.73 -21.00 -12.77
CA LEU A 446 -1.27 -21.19 -12.85
C LEU A 446 -0.87 -22.67 -12.69
N ASN A 447 -1.74 -23.50 -12.09
CA ASN A 447 -1.50 -24.93 -11.88
C ASN A 447 -2.06 -25.84 -12.98
N LYS A 448 -2.56 -25.30 -14.11
CA LYS A 448 -3.04 -26.11 -15.25
C LYS A 448 -1.92 -26.87 -16.01
N ALA A 449 -0.69 -26.86 -15.49
CA ALA A 449 0.46 -27.53 -16.08
C ALA A 449 0.59 -29.02 -15.70
N GLN A 450 -0.38 -29.63 -15.02
CA GLN A 450 -0.45 -31.10 -14.96
C GLN A 450 -1.41 -31.63 -16.05
N PRO A 451 -0.92 -32.40 -17.02
CA PRO A 451 -1.80 -33.16 -17.89
C PRO A 451 -2.54 -34.18 -17.01
N GLU A 452 -3.86 -34.03 -16.89
CA GLU A 452 -4.71 -35.14 -16.46
C GLU A 452 -4.56 -36.22 -17.53
N ASP A 453 -3.84 -37.29 -17.18
CA ASP A 453 -3.75 -38.49 -17.98
C ASP A 453 -5.20 -39.01 -18.20
N PRO A 454 -5.69 -39.15 -19.45
CA PRO A 454 -7.08 -39.55 -19.71
C PRO A 454 -7.37 -41.01 -19.32
N SER A 455 -6.38 -41.73 -18.79
CA SER A 455 -6.56 -43.04 -18.20
C SER A 455 -7.01 -42.90 -16.74
N GLY A 456 -8.34 -42.86 -16.54
CA GLY A 456 -8.97 -42.86 -15.21
C GLY A 456 -8.63 -44.10 -14.37
N GLN A 457 -7.44 -44.13 -13.80
CA GLN A 457 -7.05 -45.07 -12.75
C GLN A 457 -6.58 -44.29 -11.52
N PRO A 458 -7.13 -44.57 -10.33
CA PRO A 458 -6.61 -44.03 -9.09
C PRO A 458 -5.27 -44.70 -8.81
N SER A 459 -4.18 -43.95 -8.95
CA SER A 459 -2.82 -44.40 -8.58
C SER A 459 -2.65 -44.52 -7.07
N THR A 460 -3.28 -45.52 -6.47
CA THR A 460 -2.91 -46.06 -5.16
C THR A 460 -1.78 -47.07 -5.34
N ALA A 461 -0.54 -46.61 -5.36
CA ALA A 461 0.65 -47.43 -5.03
C ALA A 461 1.87 -46.51 -4.85
N GLY A 462 1.95 -45.85 -3.70
CA GLY A 462 3.19 -45.24 -3.25
C GLY A 462 4.26 -46.32 -3.04
N CYS A 463 5.42 -46.14 -3.68
CA CYS A 463 6.60 -46.95 -3.41
C CYS A 463 7.20 -46.49 -2.06
N PRO A 464 7.25 -47.32 -1.00
CA PRO A 464 7.59 -46.86 0.36
C PRO A 464 9.07 -46.51 0.59
N HIS A 465 9.91 -46.46 -0.45
CA HIS A 465 11.37 -46.39 -0.33
C HIS A 465 12.04 -45.21 -1.04
N CYS A 466 11.27 -44.22 -1.50
CA CYS A 466 11.85 -42.97 -2.01
C CYS A 466 11.22 -41.75 -1.28
N PRO A 467 11.80 -41.29 -0.15
CA PRO A 467 11.36 -40.08 0.53
C PRO A 467 11.61 -38.78 -0.27
N GLN A 468 12.35 -38.86 -1.38
CA GLN A 468 12.90 -37.68 -2.07
C GLN A 468 11.99 -37.11 -3.16
N ALA A 469 11.15 -37.91 -3.82
CA ALA A 469 10.31 -37.41 -4.93
C ALA A 469 9.09 -36.61 -4.45
N ALA A 470 8.54 -36.93 -3.28
CA ALA A 470 7.44 -36.17 -2.67
C ALA A 470 7.93 -34.84 -2.07
N ALA A 471 9.13 -34.82 -1.49
CA ALA A 471 9.72 -33.61 -0.91
C ALA A 471 10.14 -32.57 -1.97
N THR A 472 10.46 -32.99 -3.21
CA THR A 472 10.80 -32.07 -4.31
C THR A 472 9.60 -31.40 -4.97
N LEU A 473 8.38 -31.90 -4.75
CA LEU A 473 7.15 -31.31 -5.30
C LEU A 473 6.54 -30.22 -4.40
N GLU A 474 6.90 -30.18 -3.12
CA GLU A 474 6.39 -29.17 -2.16
C GLU A 474 7.17 -27.84 -2.18
N MET A 475 8.38 -27.81 -2.78
CA MET A 475 9.32 -26.69 -2.58
C MET A 475 9.14 -25.50 -3.54
N TRP A 476 8.38 -25.66 -4.63
CA TRP A 476 8.15 -24.62 -5.65
C TRP A 476 6.67 -24.24 -5.77
N ASP A 477 5.85 -24.64 -4.80
CA ASP A 477 4.44 -24.30 -4.78
C ASP A 477 4.27 -22.86 -4.28
N ILE A 478 3.50 -22.07 -5.02
CA ILE A 478 3.00 -20.77 -4.58
C ILE A 478 2.39 -20.88 -3.16
N ARG A 479 1.85 -22.05 -2.80
CA ARG A 479 1.37 -22.36 -1.43
C ARG A 479 2.41 -22.23 -0.32
N ALA A 480 3.71 -22.28 -0.59
CA ALA A 480 4.72 -22.06 0.43
C ALA A 480 4.54 -20.68 1.10
N TYR A 481 4.18 -19.67 0.31
CA TYR A 481 3.86 -18.33 0.83
C TYR A 481 2.49 -18.26 1.53
N GLU A 482 1.58 -19.22 1.32
CA GLU A 482 0.26 -19.19 1.96
C GLU A 482 0.39 -19.24 3.49
N GLU A 483 1.31 -20.05 3.99
CA GLU A 483 1.58 -20.17 5.42
C GLU A 483 2.21 -18.90 6.01
N ASP A 484 3.08 -18.22 5.26
CA ASP A 484 3.64 -16.93 5.68
C ASP A 484 2.55 -15.85 5.79
N TYR A 485 1.62 -15.79 4.83
CA TYR A 485 0.51 -14.84 4.89
C TYR A 485 -0.51 -15.21 6.00
N LYS A 486 -0.74 -16.50 6.27
CA LYS A 486 -1.52 -16.94 7.44
C LYS A 486 -0.85 -16.52 8.75
N LEU A 487 0.48 -16.63 8.84
CA LEU A 487 1.25 -16.18 9.99
C LEU A 487 1.12 -14.66 10.19
N VAL A 488 1.22 -13.87 9.12
CA VAL A 488 0.98 -12.42 9.15
C VAL A 488 -0.43 -12.12 9.68
N LEU A 489 -1.46 -12.81 9.16
CA LEU A 489 -2.84 -12.60 9.60
C LEU A 489 -3.01 -12.92 11.10
N ALA A 490 -2.45 -14.03 11.57
CA ALA A 490 -2.49 -14.42 12.98
C ALA A 490 -1.81 -13.38 13.90
N ARG A 491 -0.65 -12.83 13.48
CA ARG A 491 0.02 -11.75 14.22
C ARG A 491 -0.84 -10.49 14.30
N LEU A 492 -1.49 -10.10 13.21
CA LEU A 492 -2.39 -8.94 13.21
C LEU A 492 -3.61 -9.14 14.14
N GLU A 493 -4.15 -10.37 14.23
CA GLU A 493 -5.22 -10.73 15.17
C GLU A 493 -4.78 -10.65 16.64
N GLU A 494 -3.56 -11.12 16.92
CA GLU A 494 -2.95 -10.98 18.24
C GLU A 494 -2.78 -9.51 18.61
N TYR A 495 -2.28 -8.68 17.68
CA TYR A 495 -2.08 -7.26 17.92
C TYR A 495 -3.39 -6.51 18.14
N GLN A 496 -4.47 -6.86 17.42
CA GLN A 496 -5.79 -6.31 17.69
C GLN A 496 -6.24 -6.64 19.13
N SER A 497 -6.09 -7.90 19.54
CA SER A 497 -6.42 -8.36 20.90
C SER A 497 -5.55 -7.67 21.96
N ARG A 498 -4.29 -7.38 21.64
CA ARG A 498 -3.38 -6.62 22.53
C ARG A 498 -3.79 -5.17 22.66
N ILE A 499 -4.20 -4.51 21.58
CA ILE A 499 -4.70 -3.13 21.62
C ILE A 499 -5.94 -3.02 22.51
N ASP A 500 -6.87 -3.96 22.42
CA ASP A 500 -8.06 -3.97 23.27
C ASP A 500 -7.70 -4.10 24.76
N ARG A 501 -6.73 -4.97 25.09
CA ARG A 501 -6.19 -5.09 26.46
C ARG A 501 -5.52 -3.80 26.93
N LEU A 502 -4.61 -3.22 26.13
CA LEU A 502 -3.94 -1.96 26.45
C LEU A 502 -4.94 -0.80 26.62
N THR A 503 -5.95 -0.70 25.76
CA THR A 503 -7.00 0.33 25.87
C THR A 503 -7.75 0.21 27.21
N SER A 504 -8.05 -1.02 27.65
CA SER A 504 -8.69 -1.26 28.95
C SER A 504 -7.78 -0.86 30.11
N VAL A 505 -6.48 -1.19 30.04
CA VAL A 505 -5.51 -0.82 31.08
C VAL A 505 -5.38 0.71 31.18
N VAL A 506 -5.20 1.40 30.05
CA VAL A 506 -5.09 2.87 30.01
C VAL A 506 -6.34 3.53 30.59
N THR A 507 -7.53 3.03 30.22
CA THR A 507 -8.81 3.56 30.73
C THR A 507 -8.94 3.35 32.25
N ALA A 508 -8.51 2.21 32.78
CA ALA A 508 -8.49 1.94 34.21
C ALA A 508 -7.51 2.88 34.95
N VAL A 509 -6.32 3.10 34.38
CA VAL A 509 -5.33 4.04 34.93
C VAL A 509 -5.88 5.47 34.94
N MET A 510 -6.56 5.91 33.88
CA MET A 510 -7.24 7.21 33.85
C MET A 510 -8.25 7.36 34.98
N ALA A 511 -9.10 6.35 35.20
CA ALA A 511 -10.13 6.40 36.24
C ALA A 511 -9.50 6.50 37.64
N VAL A 512 -8.41 5.78 37.90
CA VAL A 512 -7.67 5.86 39.17
C VAL A 512 -7.06 7.24 39.37
N GLU A 513 -6.47 7.82 38.33
CA GLU A 513 -5.83 9.13 38.41
C GLU A 513 -6.84 10.28 38.56
N ASP A 514 -7.95 10.24 37.83
CA ASP A 514 -9.05 11.20 38.01
C ASP A 514 -9.65 11.10 39.42
N THR A 515 -9.71 9.90 40.01
CA THR A 515 -10.13 9.71 41.41
C THR A 515 -9.14 10.35 42.39
N ARG A 516 -7.83 10.16 42.20
CA ARG A 516 -6.80 10.79 43.05
C ARG A 516 -6.87 12.31 42.99
N ARG A 517 -7.03 12.88 41.79
CA ARG A 517 -7.19 14.32 41.61
C ARG A 517 -8.45 14.85 42.27
N ALA A 518 -9.59 14.17 42.11
CA ALA A 518 -10.83 14.55 42.79
C ALA A 518 -10.67 14.58 44.32
N ILE A 519 -9.91 13.64 44.89
CA ILE A 519 -9.58 13.63 46.33
C ILE A 519 -8.68 14.82 46.69
N MET A 520 -7.67 15.14 45.88
CA MET A 520 -6.80 16.30 46.12
C MET A 520 -7.56 17.62 46.01
N ASP A 521 -8.44 17.77 45.02
CA ASP A 521 -9.28 18.95 44.83
C ASP A 521 -10.29 19.09 45.97
N ALA A 522 -10.91 17.99 46.40
CA ALA A 522 -11.80 17.99 47.57
C ALA A 522 -11.07 18.44 48.85
N ARG A 523 -9.80 18.01 49.03
CA ARG A 523 -8.96 18.45 50.14
C ARG A 523 -8.64 19.95 50.05
N ASN A 524 -8.26 20.44 48.88
CA ASN A 524 -7.95 21.85 48.66
C ASN A 524 -9.19 22.74 48.84
N ILE A 525 -10.34 22.33 48.31
CA ILE A 525 -11.63 22.99 48.54
C ILE A 525 -11.96 22.96 50.03
N GLY A 526 -11.76 21.83 50.72
CA GLY A 526 -11.94 21.72 52.16
C GLY A 526 -11.10 22.74 52.94
N PHE A 527 -9.83 22.92 52.58
CA PHE A 527 -8.97 23.96 53.18
C PHE A 527 -9.44 25.38 52.86
N LEU A 528 -9.82 25.66 51.62
CA LEU A 528 -10.37 26.96 51.20
C LEU A 528 -11.67 27.29 51.92
N THR A 529 -12.58 26.31 52.04
CA THR A 529 -13.84 26.45 52.78
C THR A 529 -13.57 26.66 54.26
N TRP A 530 -12.62 25.93 54.85
CA TRP A 530 -12.23 26.13 56.25
C TRP A 530 -11.69 27.55 56.47
N LEU A 531 -10.74 28.00 55.64
CA LEU A 531 -10.23 29.37 55.67
C LEU A 531 -11.34 30.42 55.49
N ALA A 532 -12.21 30.24 54.50
CA ALA A 532 -13.34 31.12 54.27
C ALA A 532 -14.30 31.17 55.48
N THR A 533 -14.59 30.03 56.10
CA THR A 533 -15.50 29.95 57.25
C THR A 533 -14.95 30.67 58.48
N PHE A 534 -13.64 30.61 58.71
CA PHE A 534 -13.02 31.36 59.80
C PHE A 534 -12.88 32.86 59.48
N PHE A 535 -12.32 33.21 58.32
CA PHE A 535 -11.90 34.58 58.05
C PHE A 535 -13.03 35.50 57.55
N ILE A 536 -14.07 34.98 56.89
CA ILE A 536 -15.18 35.82 56.40
C ILE A 536 -15.96 36.47 57.55
N PRO A 537 -16.36 35.75 58.63
CA PRO A 537 -16.98 36.37 59.78
C PRO A 537 -16.07 37.40 60.48
N PHE A 538 -14.79 37.07 60.70
CA PHE A 538 -13.85 37.99 61.36
C PHE A 538 -13.55 39.25 60.52
N GLY A 539 -13.53 39.14 59.19
CA GLY A 539 -13.40 40.29 58.30
C GLY A 539 -14.61 41.23 58.32
N VAL A 540 -15.81 40.70 58.53
CA VAL A 540 -17.02 41.52 58.73
C VAL A 540 -16.98 42.23 60.08
N PHE A 541 -16.49 41.58 61.15
CA PHE A 541 -16.35 42.20 62.46
C PHE A 541 -15.23 43.25 62.56
N SER A 542 -14.20 43.22 61.70
CA SER A 542 -13.17 44.26 61.67
C SER A 542 -13.49 45.42 60.70
N GLY A 543 -14.55 45.29 59.89
CA GLY A 543 -15.02 46.31 58.95
C GLY A 543 -16.21 47.14 59.46
N ILE A 544 -16.78 46.76 60.60
CA ILE A 544 -17.68 47.55 61.44
C ILE A 544 -16.82 48.24 62.50
#